data_AF-A0A3N6MXJ2-F1
#
_entry.id   AF-A0A3N6MXJ2-F1
#
_cell.length_a   1.000
_cell.length_b   1.000
_cell.length_c   1.000
_cell.angle_alpha   90.00
_cell.angle_beta   90.00
_cell.angle_gamma   90.00
#
_symmetry.space_group_name_H-M   'P 1'
#
loop_
_entity.id
_entity.type
_entity.pdbx_description
1 polymer ?
#
loop_
_entity_poly.entity_id
_entity_poly.type
_entity_poly.pdbx_seq_one_letter_code
_entity_poly.pdbx_strand_id
1 'polypeptide(L)'
;MYEDETFNVGAGGYTFRVRVEADDSMGAPWEEHDGHGEVSGWTTRDKRPGEIVLSSDRWSKRYYDVQASMKIARRDGWGLGDDDRAALVKSLAEKRVVRKATYHVENGIRQDKVETVELPGRDPAKPLTRGEITAEAVRRDFEYLRRWCADQWHWVGLVVELLDGEGESVGGVSDSLWGMESGRDDYLQETAQGMADGLAAGLQREARERMYWNARDVETV
;
A
#
# COMPACT_ATOMS: atom_id res chain seq x y z
N MET A 1 -4.03 12.35 16.45
CA MET A 1 -2.69 12.60 16.99
C MET A 1 -2.12 11.20 17.17
N TYR A 2 -1.46 10.69 16.14
CA TYR A 2 -0.80 9.38 16.20
C TYR A 2 0.49 9.59 17.00
N GLU A 3 0.81 8.65 17.89
CA GLU A 3 2.06 8.69 18.63
C GLU A 3 3.18 8.32 17.65
N ASP A 4 4.21 9.16 17.57
CA ASP A 4 5.39 8.88 16.75
C ASP A 4 6.00 7.55 17.20
N GLU A 5 6.02 6.56 16.32
CA GLU A 5 6.65 5.28 16.65
C GLU A 5 8.16 5.46 16.62
N THR A 6 8.82 5.11 17.72
CA THR A 6 10.26 5.23 17.85
C THR A 6 10.85 3.88 18.25
N PHE A 7 11.90 3.47 17.55
CA PHE A 7 12.66 2.25 17.88
C PHE A 7 14.15 2.46 17.61
N ASN A 8 14.99 1.59 18.18
CA ASN A 8 16.43 1.68 18.01
C ASN A 8 16.96 0.55 17.13
N VAL A 9 17.96 0.86 16.31
CA VAL A 9 18.68 -0.10 15.47
C VAL A 9 20.18 0.00 15.73
N GLY A 10 20.87 -1.14 15.67
CA GLY A 10 22.33 -1.22 15.82
C GLY A 10 22.99 -1.41 14.47
N ALA A 11 24.02 -0.62 14.16
CA ALA A 11 24.78 -0.75 12.92
C ALA A 11 26.25 -0.34 13.12
N GLY A 12 27.19 -1.19 12.68
CA GLY A 12 28.63 -0.87 12.70
C GLY A 12 29.22 -0.49 14.06
N GLY A 13 28.63 -0.94 15.17
CA GLY A 13 29.04 -0.59 16.54
C GLY A 13 28.39 0.69 17.10
N TYR A 14 27.50 1.31 16.34
CA TYR A 14 26.71 2.48 16.73
C TYR A 14 25.26 2.08 17.00
N THR A 15 24.56 2.91 17.79
CA THR A 15 23.13 2.80 18.01
C THR A 15 22.44 4.00 17.38
N PHE A 16 21.37 3.75 16.63
CA PHE A 16 20.58 4.79 15.99
C PHE A 16 19.15 4.74 16.50
N ARG A 17 18.54 5.92 16.66
CA ARG A 17 17.12 6.09 16.89
C ARG A 17 16.43 6.25 15.55
N VAL A 18 15.37 5.51 15.35
CA VAL A 18 14.48 5.61 14.19
C VAL A 18 13.17 6.20 14.67
N ARG A 19 12.72 7.27 14.02
CA ARG A 19 11.40 7.88 14.23
C ARG A 19 10.57 7.68 12.96
N VAL A 20 9.36 7.16 13.13
CA VAL A 20 8.34 7.07 12.08
C VAL A 20 7.39 8.24 12.27
N GLU A 21 7.40 9.16 11.31
CA GLU A 21 6.59 10.39 11.35
C GLU A 21 5.56 10.37 10.22
N ALA A 22 4.38 10.95 10.44
CA ALA A 22 3.40 11.11 9.38
C ALA A 22 3.90 12.11 8.33
N ASP A 23 3.73 11.78 7.05
CA ASP A 23 4.09 12.64 5.94
C ASP A 23 2.85 13.42 5.46
N ASP A 24 2.63 14.57 6.09
CA ASP A 24 1.52 15.48 5.78
C ASP A 24 1.72 16.24 4.45
N SER A 25 2.88 16.11 3.81
CA SER A 25 3.16 16.75 2.52
C SER A 25 2.64 15.96 1.34
N MET A 26 2.37 14.67 1.55
CA MET A 26 1.88 13.76 0.53
C MET A 26 0.35 13.79 0.42
N GLY A 27 -0.14 13.90 -0.82
CA GLY A 27 -1.55 13.90 -1.14
C GLY A 27 -2.16 12.51 -1.29
N ALA A 28 -3.25 12.44 -2.04
CA ALA A 28 -3.91 11.17 -2.30
C ALA A 28 -3.04 10.28 -3.20
N PRO A 29 -2.97 8.96 -2.96
CA PRO A 29 -2.13 8.04 -3.72
C PRO A 29 -2.34 8.09 -5.24
N TRP A 30 -3.57 8.28 -5.71
CA TRP A 30 -3.88 8.40 -7.14
C TRP A 30 -3.49 9.76 -7.77
N GLU A 31 -3.03 10.72 -6.97
CA GLU A 31 -2.44 11.99 -7.43
C GLU A 31 -0.91 11.93 -7.39
N GLU A 32 -0.34 11.24 -6.40
CA GLU A 32 1.11 11.15 -6.18
C GLU A 32 1.80 10.07 -7.02
N HIS A 33 1.09 8.99 -7.34
CA HIS A 33 1.66 7.83 -8.03
C HIS A 33 0.85 7.38 -9.25
N ASP A 34 1.58 6.90 -10.25
CA ASP A 34 1.01 6.24 -11.42
C ASP A 34 0.57 4.79 -11.07
N GLY A 35 -0.24 4.19 -11.94
CA GLY A 35 -0.67 2.80 -11.76
C GLY A 35 -1.93 2.65 -10.91
N HIS A 36 -2.71 3.73 -10.78
CA HIS A 36 -4.01 3.75 -10.12
C HIS A 36 -5.17 3.93 -11.10
N GLY A 37 -6.36 3.52 -10.64
CA GLY A 37 -7.59 3.71 -11.38
C GLY A 37 -8.05 5.17 -11.37
N GLU A 38 -9.05 5.45 -12.20
CA GLU A 38 -9.61 6.79 -12.32
C GLU A 38 -10.46 7.12 -11.08
N VAL A 39 -10.06 8.17 -10.35
CA VAL A 39 -10.78 8.68 -9.18
C VAL A 39 -11.30 10.08 -9.46
N SER A 40 -12.58 10.30 -9.16
CA SER A 40 -13.16 11.64 -9.27
C SER A 40 -12.68 12.55 -8.14
N GLY A 41 -12.63 13.85 -8.41
CA GLY A 41 -12.64 14.85 -7.34
C GLY A 41 -13.89 14.74 -6.46
N TRP A 42 -13.90 15.48 -5.35
CA TRP A 42 -15.06 15.63 -4.48
C TRP A 42 -16.24 16.23 -5.25
N THR A 43 -17.41 15.59 -5.16
CA THR A 43 -18.59 16.04 -5.88
C THR A 43 -19.88 15.66 -5.17
N THR A 44 -20.94 16.43 -5.39
CA THR A 44 -22.29 16.18 -4.86
C THR A 44 -23.21 15.49 -5.86
N ARG A 45 -22.75 15.24 -7.09
CA ARG A 45 -23.55 14.58 -8.13
C ARG A 45 -23.84 13.12 -7.79
N ASP A 46 -24.86 12.58 -8.45
CA ASP A 46 -25.13 11.15 -8.45
C ASP A 46 -24.02 10.35 -9.17
N LYS A 47 -23.91 9.08 -8.76
CA LYS A 47 -22.98 8.12 -9.32
C LYS A 47 -23.34 7.79 -10.77
N ARG A 48 -22.36 7.78 -11.67
CA ARG A 48 -22.52 7.33 -13.06
C ARG A 48 -22.45 5.80 -13.15
N PRO A 49 -23.02 5.18 -14.19
CA PRO A 49 -22.80 3.76 -14.45
C PRO A 49 -21.30 3.43 -14.51
N GLY A 50 -20.86 2.41 -13.79
CA GLY A 50 -19.45 2.00 -13.75
C GLY A 50 -18.64 2.60 -12.60
N GLU A 51 -19.10 3.69 -11.98
CA GLU A 51 -18.46 4.23 -10.78
C GLU A 51 -18.82 3.39 -9.55
N ILE A 52 -18.05 3.49 -8.47
CA ILE A 52 -18.37 3.03 -7.11
C ILE A 52 -17.96 4.11 -6.11
N VAL A 53 -18.64 4.21 -4.97
CA VAL A 53 -18.27 5.20 -3.94
C VAL A 53 -16.93 4.76 -3.34
N LEU A 54 -15.93 5.62 -3.45
CA LEU A 54 -14.62 5.43 -2.84
C LEU A 54 -14.61 6.01 -1.43
N SER A 55 -15.05 7.26 -1.31
CA SER A 55 -15.14 7.98 -0.05
C SER A 55 -16.36 8.89 -0.04
N SER A 56 -16.85 9.19 1.16
CA SER A 56 -17.97 10.10 1.37
C SER A 56 -17.73 10.96 2.61
N ASP A 57 -17.87 12.27 2.45
CA ASP A 57 -17.89 13.23 3.55
C ASP A 57 -19.15 14.10 3.45
N ARG A 58 -20.02 13.96 4.45
CA ARG A 58 -21.34 14.60 4.50
C ARG A 58 -22.13 14.42 3.19
N TRP A 59 -22.22 15.47 2.39
CA TRP A 59 -23.01 15.51 1.15
C TRP A 59 -22.12 15.38 -0.11
N SER A 60 -20.81 15.28 0.06
CA SER A 60 -19.83 15.13 -0.99
C SER A 60 -19.30 13.69 -1.04
N LYS A 61 -19.00 13.20 -2.23
CA LYS A 61 -18.47 11.86 -2.48
C LYS A 61 -17.31 11.92 -3.46
N ARG A 62 -16.38 10.99 -3.32
CA ARG A 62 -15.41 10.60 -4.35
C ARG A 62 -15.83 9.27 -4.94
N TYR A 63 -15.68 9.15 -6.25
CA TYR A 63 -16.04 7.94 -6.98
C TYR A 63 -14.80 7.34 -7.63
N TYR A 64 -14.70 6.01 -7.58
CA TYR A 64 -13.74 5.24 -8.38
C TYR A 64 -14.45 4.72 -9.62
N ASP A 65 -13.99 5.05 -10.82
CA ASP A 65 -14.58 4.57 -12.07
C ASP A 65 -13.99 3.21 -12.45
N VAL A 66 -14.71 2.14 -12.13
CA VAL A 66 -14.29 0.76 -12.42
C VAL A 66 -14.18 0.52 -13.92
N GLN A 67 -15.04 1.14 -14.74
CA GLN A 67 -15.02 0.93 -16.18
C GLN A 67 -13.83 1.63 -16.85
N ALA A 68 -13.52 2.86 -16.45
CA ALA A 68 -12.32 3.55 -16.89
C ALA A 68 -11.06 2.82 -16.42
N SER A 69 -11.02 2.43 -15.14
CA SER A 69 -9.89 1.71 -14.54
C SER A 69 -9.66 0.35 -15.20
N MET A 70 -10.72 -0.38 -15.57
CA MET A 70 -10.59 -1.61 -16.35
C MET A 70 -9.95 -1.40 -17.73
N LYS A 71 -10.13 -0.24 -18.37
CA LYS A 71 -9.48 0.09 -19.64
C LYS A 71 -7.98 0.38 -19.43
N ILE A 72 -7.66 1.17 -18.40
CA ILE A 72 -6.29 1.49 -17.98
C ILE A 72 -5.55 0.19 -17.64
N ALA A 73 -6.11 -0.62 -16.76
CA ALA A 73 -5.51 -1.88 -16.31
C ALA A 73 -5.28 -2.87 -17.47
N ARG A 74 -6.19 -2.92 -18.46
CA ARG A 74 -5.98 -3.74 -19.67
C ARG A 74 -4.86 -3.21 -20.56
N ARG A 75 -4.79 -1.88 -20.74
CA ARG A 75 -3.77 -1.19 -21.54
C ARG A 75 -2.39 -1.38 -20.93
N ASP A 76 -2.29 -1.19 -19.62
CA ASP A 76 -1.02 -1.15 -18.89
C ASP A 76 -0.60 -2.55 -18.37
N GLY A 77 -1.44 -3.56 -18.62
CA GLY A 77 -1.10 -4.94 -18.32
C GLY A 77 -1.06 -5.26 -16.83
N TRP A 78 -1.91 -4.62 -16.03
CA TRP A 78 -1.98 -4.86 -14.60
C TRP A 78 -2.23 -6.34 -14.30
N GLY A 79 -1.49 -6.84 -13.31
CA GLY A 79 -1.42 -8.25 -12.98
C GLY A 79 -1.59 -8.52 -11.49
N LEU A 80 -1.53 -9.80 -11.16
CA LEU A 80 -1.52 -10.31 -9.79
C LEU A 80 -0.21 -11.05 -9.57
N GLY A 81 0.33 -10.95 -8.35
CA GLY A 81 1.41 -11.82 -7.88
C GLY A 81 0.94 -13.26 -7.73
N ASP A 82 1.87 -14.20 -7.55
CA ASP A 82 1.56 -15.63 -7.53
C ASP A 82 0.62 -16.00 -6.37
N ASP A 83 0.85 -15.44 -5.18
CA ASP A 83 -0.02 -15.66 -4.01
C ASP A 83 -1.44 -15.12 -4.25
N ASP A 84 -1.55 -13.95 -4.86
CA ASP A 84 -2.83 -13.33 -5.19
C ASP A 84 -3.61 -14.12 -6.25
N ARG A 85 -2.91 -14.72 -7.21
CA ARG A 85 -3.51 -15.63 -8.20
C ARG A 85 -4.04 -16.88 -7.51
N ALA A 86 -3.27 -17.48 -6.61
CA ALA A 86 -3.70 -18.65 -5.86
C ALA A 86 -4.93 -18.34 -5.00
N ALA A 87 -4.94 -17.20 -4.31
CA ALA A 87 -6.09 -16.72 -3.54
C ALA A 87 -7.33 -16.49 -4.43
N LEU A 88 -7.16 -15.91 -5.62
CA LEU A 88 -8.26 -15.70 -6.55
C LEU A 88 -8.83 -17.04 -7.04
N VAL A 89 -7.99 -18.00 -7.43
CA VAL A 89 -8.42 -19.34 -7.85
C VAL A 89 -9.25 -20.01 -6.75
N LYS A 90 -8.77 -19.96 -5.51
CA LYS A 90 -9.50 -20.49 -4.35
C LYS A 90 -10.88 -19.84 -4.21
N SER A 91 -10.94 -18.51 -4.24
CA SER A 91 -12.21 -17.77 -4.10
C SER A 91 -13.20 -18.06 -5.23
N LEU A 92 -12.73 -18.21 -6.47
CA LEU A 92 -13.59 -18.49 -7.62
C LEU A 92 -14.07 -19.95 -7.63
N ALA A 93 -13.33 -20.87 -7.02
CA ALA A 93 -13.71 -22.28 -6.91
C ALA A 93 -14.78 -22.54 -5.84
N GLU A 94 -15.01 -21.57 -4.94
CA GLU A 94 -16.06 -21.68 -3.93
C GLU A 94 -17.45 -21.66 -4.57
N LYS A 95 -18.34 -22.52 -4.06
CA LYS A 95 -19.74 -22.57 -4.49
C LYS A 95 -20.43 -21.27 -4.08
N ARG A 96 -21.30 -20.75 -4.96
CA ARG A 96 -22.06 -19.52 -4.68
C ARG A 96 -23.53 -19.85 -4.50
N VAL A 97 -24.09 -19.39 -3.38
CA VAL A 97 -25.52 -19.47 -3.10
C VAL A 97 -26.18 -18.21 -3.62
N VAL A 98 -27.10 -18.33 -4.58
CA VAL A 98 -27.81 -17.20 -5.18
C VAL A 98 -29.31 -17.34 -5.03
N ARG A 99 -30.01 -16.21 -4.94
CA ARG A 99 -31.48 -16.18 -5.05
C ARG A 99 -31.86 -16.05 -6.51
N LYS A 100 -32.51 -17.06 -7.05
CA LYS A 100 -33.04 -17.07 -8.41
C LYS A 100 -34.53 -16.75 -8.36
N ALA A 101 -34.92 -15.64 -8.95
CA ALA A 101 -36.31 -15.30 -9.16
C ALA A 101 -36.73 -15.79 -10.56
N THR A 102 -37.76 -16.60 -10.61
CA THR A 102 -38.42 -17.04 -11.84
C THR A 102 -39.89 -16.67 -11.78
N TYR A 103 -40.52 -16.55 -12.93
CA TYR A 103 -41.96 -16.39 -12.99
C TYR A 103 -42.54 -17.41 -13.96
N HIS A 104 -43.77 -17.81 -13.68
CA HIS A 104 -44.59 -18.56 -14.63
C HIS A 104 -45.95 -17.90 -14.69
N VAL A 105 -46.62 -18.07 -15.83
CA VAL A 105 -47.98 -17.56 -16.02
C VAL A 105 -48.92 -18.74 -16.04
N GLU A 106 -49.83 -18.78 -15.08
CA GLU A 106 -50.84 -19.83 -14.94
C GLU A 106 -52.21 -19.14 -14.92
N ASN A 107 -53.12 -19.56 -15.81
CA ASN A 107 -54.43 -18.94 -15.99
C ASN A 107 -54.40 -17.42 -16.23
N GLY A 108 -53.35 -16.91 -16.88
CA GLY A 108 -53.18 -15.48 -17.15
C GLY A 108 -52.67 -14.66 -15.95
N ILE A 109 -52.41 -15.30 -14.80
CA ILE A 109 -51.87 -14.65 -13.60
C ILE A 109 -50.37 -14.96 -13.51
N ARG A 110 -49.57 -13.92 -13.31
CA ARG A 110 -48.12 -14.05 -13.05
C ARG A 110 -47.91 -14.57 -11.64
N GLN A 111 -47.24 -15.71 -11.51
CA GLN A 111 -46.78 -16.27 -10.25
C GLN A 111 -45.25 -16.18 -10.18
N ASP A 112 -44.75 -15.35 -9.26
CA ASP A 112 -43.32 -15.23 -8.98
C ASP A 112 -42.88 -16.32 -8.00
N LYS A 113 -41.81 -17.03 -8.34
CA LYS A 113 -41.16 -18.03 -7.49
C LYS A 113 -39.72 -17.62 -7.25
N VAL A 114 -39.35 -17.42 -6.00
CA VAL A 114 -37.96 -17.18 -5.58
C VAL A 114 -37.45 -18.45 -4.91
N GLU A 115 -36.34 -18.98 -5.43
CA GLU A 115 -35.66 -20.13 -4.87
C GLU A 115 -34.18 -19.82 -4.62
N THR A 116 -33.62 -20.48 -3.62
CA THR A 116 -32.18 -20.43 -3.35
C THR A 116 -31.52 -21.57 -4.14
N VAL A 117 -30.57 -21.22 -5.00
CA VAL A 117 -29.86 -22.16 -5.87
C VAL A 117 -28.37 -22.11 -5.56
N GLU A 118 -27.76 -23.28 -5.41
CA GLU A 118 -26.31 -23.41 -5.36
C GLU A 118 -25.75 -23.49 -6.77
N LEU A 119 -24.87 -22.55 -7.11
CA LEU A 119 -24.10 -22.59 -8.35
C LEU A 119 -22.71 -23.19 -8.07
N PRO A 120 -22.26 -24.14 -8.90
CA PRO A 120 -20.90 -24.66 -8.77
C PRO A 120 -19.89 -23.54 -8.99
N GLY A 121 -18.81 -23.56 -8.21
CA GLY A 121 -17.68 -22.68 -8.41
C GLY A 121 -16.92 -23.01 -9.70
N ARG A 122 -15.95 -22.16 -10.03
CA ARG A 122 -15.03 -22.36 -11.13
C ARG A 122 -14.16 -23.60 -10.91
N ASP A 123 -13.84 -24.29 -11.99
CA ASP A 123 -12.83 -25.36 -11.97
C ASP A 123 -11.42 -24.78 -11.67
N PRO A 124 -10.78 -25.13 -10.53
CA PRO A 124 -9.48 -24.59 -10.15
C PRO A 124 -8.34 -25.07 -11.04
N ALA A 125 -8.51 -26.16 -11.81
CA ALA A 125 -7.50 -26.63 -12.75
C ALA A 125 -7.39 -25.74 -14.00
N LYS A 126 -8.40 -24.90 -14.28
CA LYS A 126 -8.39 -24.01 -15.46
C LYS A 126 -7.60 -22.74 -15.16
N PRO A 127 -6.67 -22.34 -16.04
CA PRO A 127 -5.87 -21.13 -15.84
C PRO A 127 -6.75 -19.88 -15.83
N LEU A 128 -6.44 -18.95 -14.92
CA LEU A 128 -7.14 -17.66 -14.83
C LEU A 128 -7.11 -16.94 -16.18
N THR A 129 -8.25 -16.41 -16.58
CA THR A 129 -8.33 -15.59 -17.78
C THR A 129 -7.71 -14.23 -17.52
N ARG A 130 -7.23 -13.57 -18.59
CA ARG A 130 -6.75 -12.17 -18.50
C ARG A 130 -7.84 -11.24 -17.91
N GLY A 131 -9.10 -11.48 -18.26
CA GLY A 131 -10.22 -10.69 -17.75
C GLY A 131 -10.41 -10.81 -16.24
N GLU A 132 -10.30 -12.02 -15.69
CA GLU A 132 -10.38 -12.26 -14.24
C GLU A 132 -9.21 -11.63 -13.49
N ILE A 133 -7.99 -11.78 -14.02
CA ILE A 133 -6.78 -11.16 -13.45
C ILE A 133 -6.94 -9.65 -13.42
N THR A 134 -7.33 -9.03 -14.53
CA THR A 134 -7.49 -7.57 -14.61
C THR A 134 -8.62 -7.07 -13.71
N ALA A 135 -9.77 -7.75 -13.68
CA ALA A 135 -10.88 -7.36 -12.81
C ALA A 135 -10.48 -7.40 -11.33
N GLU A 136 -9.71 -8.42 -10.96
CA GLU A 136 -9.25 -8.58 -9.59
C GLU A 136 -8.12 -7.60 -9.24
N ALA A 137 -7.24 -7.26 -10.18
CA ALA A 137 -6.23 -6.20 -9.99
C ALA A 137 -6.90 -4.83 -9.74
N VAL A 138 -7.92 -4.49 -10.54
CA VAL A 138 -8.73 -3.27 -10.35
C VAL A 138 -9.47 -3.28 -9.00
N ARG A 139 -10.00 -4.44 -8.59
CA ARG A 139 -10.62 -4.57 -7.26
C ARG A 139 -9.60 -4.32 -6.13
N ARG A 140 -8.38 -4.86 -6.24
CA ARG A 140 -7.31 -4.65 -5.27
C ARG A 140 -6.89 -3.19 -5.20
N ASP A 141 -6.71 -2.54 -6.35
CA ASP A 141 -6.43 -1.10 -6.43
C ASP A 141 -7.53 -0.29 -5.73
N PHE A 142 -8.80 -0.53 -6.06
CA PHE A 142 -9.92 0.11 -5.37
C PHE A 142 -9.87 -0.07 -3.85
N GLU A 143 -9.65 -1.29 -3.35
CA GLU A 143 -9.57 -1.54 -1.91
C GLU A 143 -8.35 -0.85 -1.28
N TYR A 144 -7.20 -0.81 -1.96
CA TYR A 144 -6.01 -0.09 -1.51
C TYR A 144 -6.30 1.42 -1.36
N LEU A 145 -6.91 2.05 -2.36
CA LEU A 145 -7.31 3.46 -2.32
C LEU A 145 -8.41 3.74 -1.28
N ARG A 146 -9.32 2.78 -1.09
CA ARG A 146 -10.39 2.88 -0.09
C ARG A 146 -9.84 2.85 1.33
N ARG A 147 -8.81 2.04 1.58
CA ARG A 147 -8.14 1.96 2.88
C ARG A 147 -7.45 3.28 3.24
N TRP A 148 -6.84 3.95 2.26
CA TRP A 148 -6.30 5.30 2.45
C TRP A 148 -7.41 6.29 2.85
N CYS A 149 -8.51 6.30 2.10
CA CYS A 149 -9.67 7.15 2.38
C CYS A 149 -10.35 6.89 3.74
N ALA A 150 -10.09 5.72 4.34
CA ALA A 150 -10.65 5.29 5.61
C ALA A 150 -9.62 5.37 6.76
N ASP A 151 -8.53 6.11 6.56
CA ASP A 151 -7.42 6.28 7.50
C ASP A 151 -6.82 4.94 8.00
N GLN A 152 -6.89 3.87 7.19
CA GLN A 152 -6.32 2.56 7.52
C GLN A 152 -4.86 2.42 7.13
N TRP A 153 -4.36 3.34 6.31
CA TRP A 153 -2.94 3.57 6.04
C TRP A 153 -2.75 5.02 5.59
N HIS A 154 -1.55 5.55 5.79
CA HIS A 154 -1.17 6.90 5.39
C HIS A 154 0.31 6.95 5.00
N TRP A 155 0.77 8.10 4.52
CA TRP A 155 2.17 8.33 4.19
C TRP A 155 2.99 8.58 5.44
N VAL A 156 4.19 8.02 5.50
CA VAL A 156 5.14 8.19 6.60
C VAL A 156 6.55 8.47 6.08
N GLY A 157 7.35 9.12 6.92
CA GLY A 157 8.79 9.22 6.78
C GLY A 157 9.52 8.51 7.91
N LEU A 158 10.73 8.05 7.60
CA LEU A 158 11.69 7.53 8.56
C LEU A 158 12.78 8.56 8.75
N VAL A 159 13.08 8.87 10.00
CA VAL A 159 14.22 9.70 10.39
C VAL A 159 15.14 8.85 11.26
N VAL A 160 16.38 8.65 10.81
CA VAL A 160 17.40 7.86 11.51
C VAL A 160 18.48 8.79 12.04
N GLU A 161 18.69 8.78 13.35
CA GLU A 161 19.62 9.66 14.05
C GLU A 161 20.60 8.85 14.89
N LEU A 162 21.88 9.21 14.87
CA LEU A 162 22.88 8.58 15.74
C LEU A 162 22.62 8.92 17.21
N LEU A 163 22.72 7.94 18.10
CA LEU A 163 22.71 8.14 19.55
C LEU A 163 24.11 8.08 20.15
N ASP A 164 24.34 8.86 21.21
CA ASP A 164 25.52 8.74 22.06
C ASP A 164 25.35 7.64 23.13
N GLY A 165 26.35 7.51 24.00
CA GLY A 165 26.35 6.53 25.08
C GLY A 165 25.32 6.80 26.18
N GLU A 166 24.72 7.99 26.20
CA GLU A 166 23.67 8.40 27.13
C GLU A 166 22.28 8.26 26.50
N GLY A 167 22.23 7.93 25.21
CA GLY A 167 21.00 7.73 24.45
C GLY A 167 20.45 9.02 23.83
N GLU A 168 21.24 10.10 23.79
CA GLU A 168 20.87 11.38 23.20
C GLU A 168 21.31 11.49 21.74
N SER A 169 20.55 12.22 20.92
CA SER A 169 20.85 12.37 19.50
C SER A 169 22.15 13.16 19.30
N VAL A 170 23.10 12.56 18.59
CA VAL A 170 24.35 13.21 18.17
C VAL A 170 24.04 14.10 16.97
N GLY A 171 24.07 15.42 17.20
CA GLY A 171 23.80 16.41 16.15
C GLY A 171 24.71 16.24 14.92
N GLY A 172 24.11 16.36 13.73
CA GLY A 172 24.82 16.35 12.45
C GLY A 172 25.03 14.96 11.83
N VAL A 173 24.53 13.89 12.46
CA VAL A 173 24.56 12.53 11.91
C VAL A 173 23.15 11.95 11.88
N SER A 174 22.44 12.27 10.80
CA SER A 174 21.08 11.81 10.56
C SER A 174 20.83 11.62 9.07
N ASP A 175 19.88 10.74 8.75
CA ASP A 175 19.33 10.58 7.40
C ASP A 175 17.81 10.43 7.48
N SER A 176 17.10 10.81 6.42
CA SER A 176 15.63 10.70 6.38
C SER A 176 15.11 10.30 5.01
N LEU A 177 14.09 9.45 4.98
CA LEU A 177 13.36 9.06 3.78
C LEU A 177 11.86 9.24 4.00
N TRP A 178 11.16 9.84 3.04
CA TRP A 178 9.74 10.23 3.13
C TRP A 178 8.90 9.55 2.03
N GLY A 179 7.57 9.63 2.11
CA GLY A 179 6.66 9.07 1.11
C GLY A 179 6.52 7.53 1.14
N MET A 180 6.61 6.91 2.32
CA MET A 180 6.42 5.46 2.49
C MET A 180 5.03 5.13 3.02
N GLU A 181 4.53 3.93 2.73
CA GLU A 181 3.25 3.46 3.28
C GLU A 181 3.39 3.01 4.73
N SER A 182 2.51 3.47 5.62
CA SER A 182 2.51 3.12 7.05
C SER A 182 2.24 1.64 7.32
N GLY A 183 1.61 0.90 6.41
CA GLY A 183 1.15 -0.49 6.62
C GLY A 183 2.17 -1.58 6.26
N ARG A 184 3.45 -1.22 6.16
CA ARG A 184 4.53 -2.09 5.66
C ARG A 184 5.70 -2.16 6.64
N ASP A 185 5.42 -2.60 7.87
CA ASP A 185 6.37 -2.63 9.00
C ASP A 185 7.72 -3.26 8.64
N ASP A 186 7.69 -4.43 7.98
CA ASP A 186 8.90 -5.16 7.55
C ASP A 186 9.78 -4.29 6.63
N TYR A 187 9.15 -3.59 5.68
CA TYR A 187 9.84 -2.71 4.74
C TYR A 187 10.40 -1.46 5.43
N LEU A 188 9.65 -0.89 6.39
CA LEU A 188 10.12 0.25 7.17
C LEU A 188 11.34 -0.14 8.02
N GLN A 189 11.33 -1.33 8.63
CA GLN A 189 12.46 -1.83 9.41
C GLN A 189 13.69 -2.11 8.54
N GLU A 190 13.52 -2.78 7.39
CA GLU A 190 14.61 -3.04 6.45
C GLU A 190 15.23 -1.74 5.93
N THR A 191 14.38 -0.76 5.59
CA THR A 191 14.81 0.56 5.11
C THR A 191 15.59 1.30 6.20
N ALA A 192 15.06 1.33 7.43
CA ALA A 192 15.73 1.96 8.57
C ALA A 192 17.09 1.32 8.87
N GLN A 193 17.18 -0.02 8.80
CA GLN A 193 18.43 -0.73 8.97
C GLN A 193 19.45 -0.38 7.87
N GLY A 194 19.01 -0.35 6.61
CA GLY A 194 19.89 0.04 5.49
C GLY A 194 20.41 1.47 5.61
N MET A 195 19.57 2.40 6.07
CA MET A 195 19.98 3.79 6.37
C MET A 195 21.00 3.83 7.50
N ALA A 196 20.76 3.10 8.60
CA ALA A 196 21.69 3.02 9.73
C ALA A 196 23.05 2.41 9.32
N ASP A 197 23.05 1.37 8.49
CA ASP A 197 24.27 0.76 7.94
C ASP A 197 25.04 1.76 7.07
N GLY A 198 24.34 2.54 6.24
CA GLY A 198 24.93 3.61 5.44
C GLY A 198 25.61 4.69 6.29
N LEU A 199 24.92 5.18 7.32
CA LEU A 199 25.47 6.15 8.27
C LEU A 199 26.67 5.59 9.02
N ALA A 200 26.58 4.36 9.53
CA ALA A 200 27.66 3.69 10.25
C ALA A 200 28.91 3.52 9.36
N ALA A 201 28.75 3.14 8.09
CA ALA A 201 29.85 3.04 7.14
C ALA A 201 30.51 4.41 6.88
N GLY A 202 29.72 5.47 6.81
CA GLY A 202 30.22 6.85 6.72
C GLY A 202 31.08 7.23 7.93
N LEU A 203 30.57 7.01 9.14
CA LEU A 203 31.29 7.28 10.40
C LEU A 203 32.60 6.50 10.51
N GLN A 204 32.58 5.21 10.16
CA GLN A 204 33.78 4.37 10.18
C GLN A 204 34.84 4.84 9.18
N ARG A 205 34.42 5.31 8.00
CA ARG A 205 35.34 5.88 7.00
C ARG A 205 35.99 7.16 7.54
N GLU A 206 35.22 8.08 8.09
CA GLU A 206 35.75 9.30 8.71
C GLU A 206 36.70 9.01 9.88
N ALA A 207 36.37 8.04 10.73
CA ALA A 207 37.24 7.63 11.84
C ALA A 207 38.58 7.07 11.35
N ARG A 208 38.58 6.24 10.28
CA ARG A 208 39.80 5.71 9.66
C ARG A 208 40.65 6.82 9.04
N GLU A 209 40.03 7.77 8.35
CA GLU A 209 40.73 8.91 7.77
C GLU A 209 41.37 9.78 8.85
N ARG A 210 40.66 10.07 9.96
CA ARG A 210 41.22 10.79 11.12
C ARG A 210 42.41 10.06 11.73
N MET A 211 42.33 8.73 11.89
CA MET A 211 43.46 7.93 12.38
C MET A 211 44.66 7.97 11.43
N TYR A 212 44.41 7.89 10.12
CA TYR A 212 45.44 7.95 9.09
C TYR A 212 46.17 9.31 9.07
N TRP A 213 45.43 10.42 9.14
CA TRP A 213 46.04 11.75 9.20
C TRP A 213 46.78 12.00 10.52
N ASN A 214 46.21 11.61 11.66
CA ASN A 214 46.88 11.70 12.96
C ASN A 214 48.20 10.91 13.00
N ALA A 215 48.26 9.73 12.37
CA ALA A 215 49.48 8.94 12.30
C ALA A 215 50.56 9.59 11.42
N ARG A 216 50.15 10.39 10.44
CA ARG A 216 51.04 11.04 9.47
C ARG A 216 51.59 12.39 9.94
N ASP A 217 50.82 13.13 10.73
CA ASP A 217 51.26 14.42 11.33
C ASP A 217 52.30 14.24 12.44
N VAL A 218 52.58 13.01 12.88
CA VAL A 218 53.56 12.71 13.94
C VAL A 218 55.02 12.64 13.43
N GLU A 219 55.27 12.65 12.11
CA GLU A 219 56.63 12.64 11.55
C GLU A 219 57.04 13.98 10.92
N THR A 220 57.44 14.95 11.76
CA THR A 220 58.44 15.98 11.39
C THR A 220 59.22 16.41 12.64
N VAL A 221 60.39 15.78 12.87
CA VAL A 221 61.44 16.25 13.80
C VAL A 221 62.78 16.20 13.08
#